data_AF-A0A5J4W7C3-F1
#
_entry.id   AF-A0A5J4W7C3-F1
#
_cell.length_a   1.000
_cell.length_b   1.000
_cell.length_c   1.000
_cell.angle_alpha   90.00
_cell.angle_beta   90.00
_cell.angle_gamma   90.00
#
_symmetry.space_group_name_H-M   'P 1'
#
loop_
_entity.id
_entity.type
_entity.pdbx_description
1 polymer ?
#
loop_
_entity_poly.entity_id
_entity_poly.type
_entity_poly.pdbx_seq_one_letter_code
_entity_poly.pdbx_strand_id
1 'polypeptide(L)'
;MELFISDIVARAAASYSIALRDLPRTYANDNVTEMRRKLSEFFVQQANIFRKLLILVRWVTKQDRWQICEDALKQINQQKRLVTSIPDSLYFIHQSQVKTRLPPFNIQLSASILGSQQYPFIPSIVKNIGQTLPGSVKLNKKESIQLVLLAENELRTSLGVCEVPKCAGLQVEIKM
;
A
#
# COMPACT_ATOMS: atom_id res chain seq x y z
N MET A 1 -30.60 -17.66 16.95
CA MET A 1 -29.96 -18.84 16.33
C MET A 1 -30.89 -20.04 16.27
N GLU A 2 -31.92 -20.12 17.13
CA GLU A 2 -32.99 -21.13 17.06
C GLU A 2 -33.73 -21.16 15.71
N LEU A 3 -34.02 -19.97 15.16
CA LEU A 3 -34.63 -19.80 13.82
C LEU A 3 -33.83 -20.48 12.69
N PHE A 4 -32.50 -20.48 12.79
CA PHE A 4 -31.65 -21.10 11.75
C PHE A 4 -31.72 -22.63 11.79
N ILE A 5 -31.89 -23.22 12.98
CA ILE A 5 -31.91 -24.67 13.16
C ILE A 5 -33.28 -25.21 12.79
N SER A 6 -34.37 -24.53 13.15
CA SER A 6 -35.71 -24.88 12.69
C SER A 6 -35.78 -24.88 11.17
N ASP A 7 -35.15 -23.91 10.50
CA ASP A 7 -35.09 -23.86 9.03
C ASP A 7 -34.24 -24.97 8.41
N ILE A 8 -33.16 -25.38 9.08
CA ILE A 8 -32.34 -26.52 8.60
C ILE A 8 -33.10 -27.84 8.77
N VAL A 9 -33.75 -28.04 9.92
CA VAL A 9 -34.56 -29.24 10.19
C VAL A 9 -35.74 -29.29 9.20
N ALA A 10 -36.42 -28.17 8.97
CA ALA A 10 -37.52 -28.06 8.02
C ALA A 10 -37.06 -28.34 6.57
N ARG A 11 -35.92 -27.79 6.14
CA ARG A 11 -35.35 -28.07 4.82
C ARG A 11 -34.93 -29.52 4.65
N ALA A 12 -34.31 -30.12 5.67
CA ALA A 12 -33.93 -31.53 5.65
C ALA A 12 -35.18 -32.44 5.57
N ALA A 13 -36.21 -32.16 6.36
CA ALA A 13 -37.48 -32.88 6.30
C ALA A 13 -38.20 -32.73 4.95
N ALA A 14 -38.20 -31.52 4.38
CA ALA A 14 -38.75 -31.25 3.05
C ALA A 14 -38.00 -32.05 1.98
N SER A 15 -36.65 -32.02 1.98
CA SER A 15 -35.85 -32.79 1.02
C SER A 15 -36.06 -34.30 1.13
N TYR A 16 -36.25 -34.81 2.35
CA TYR A 16 -36.54 -36.22 2.59
C TYR A 16 -37.92 -36.60 2.04
N SER A 17 -38.94 -35.76 2.28
CA SER A 17 -40.30 -35.99 1.78
C SER A 17 -40.37 -35.99 0.24
N ILE A 18 -39.58 -35.13 -0.41
CA ILE A 18 -39.47 -35.07 -1.88
C ILE A 18 -38.76 -36.33 -2.39
N ALA A 19 -37.62 -36.70 -1.79
CA ALA A 19 -36.88 -37.88 -2.18
C ALA A 19 -37.71 -39.18 -2.01
N LEU A 20 -38.49 -39.30 -0.93
CA LEU A 20 -39.43 -40.41 -0.75
C LEU A 20 -40.54 -40.43 -1.80
N ARG A 21 -41.03 -39.26 -2.22
CA ARG A 21 -42.08 -39.16 -3.23
C ARG A 21 -41.60 -39.59 -4.61
N ASP A 22 -40.33 -39.34 -4.93
CA ASP A 22 -39.74 -39.68 -6.22
C ASP A 22 -39.17 -41.11 -6.28
N LEU A 23 -38.96 -41.75 -5.13
CA LEU A 23 -38.45 -43.12 -5.00
C LEU A 23 -39.22 -44.20 -5.79
N PRO A 24 -40.57 -44.21 -5.80
CA PRO A 24 -41.33 -45.18 -6.58
C PRO A 24 -41.14 -44.99 -8.09
N ARG A 25 -40.83 -43.76 -8.54
CA ARG A 25 -40.63 -43.43 -9.95
C ARG A 25 -39.25 -43.84 -10.43
N THR A 26 -38.24 -43.76 -9.57
CA THR A 26 -36.86 -44.11 -9.90
C THR A 26 -36.62 -45.63 -9.94
N TYR A 27 -37.39 -46.41 -9.18
CA TYR A 27 -37.24 -47.86 -9.08
C TYR A 27 -38.29 -48.67 -9.84
N ALA A 28 -39.16 -48.03 -10.62
CA ALA A 28 -40.28 -48.68 -11.31
C ALA A 28 -39.87 -49.81 -12.28
N ASN A 29 -38.64 -49.76 -12.81
CA ASN A 29 -38.14 -50.70 -13.81
C ASN A 29 -37.06 -51.67 -13.28
N ASP A 30 -36.74 -51.62 -11.98
CA ASP A 30 -35.66 -52.42 -11.41
C ASP A 30 -36.13 -53.83 -10.99
N ASN A 31 -35.21 -54.80 -11.05
CA ASN A 31 -35.43 -56.13 -10.45
C ASN A 31 -35.64 -56.02 -8.93
N VAL A 32 -36.47 -56.89 -8.36
CA VAL A 32 -36.85 -56.86 -6.93
C VAL A 32 -35.64 -56.88 -5.98
N THR A 33 -34.58 -57.61 -6.34
CA THR A 33 -33.34 -57.69 -5.55
C THR A 33 -32.53 -56.40 -5.59
N GLU A 34 -32.45 -55.76 -6.75
CA GLU A 34 -31.74 -54.48 -6.93
C GLU A 34 -32.50 -53.32 -6.28
N MET A 35 -33.83 -53.31 -6.42
CA MET A 35 -34.71 -52.37 -5.73
C MET A 35 -34.50 -52.43 -4.21
N ARG A 36 -34.46 -53.64 -3.62
CA ARG A 36 -34.21 -53.82 -2.18
C ARG A 36 -32.84 -53.29 -1.75
N ARG A 37 -31.79 -53.47 -2.57
CA ARG A 37 -30.46 -52.93 -2.29
C ARG A 37 -30.44 -51.40 -2.34
N LYS A 38 -31.02 -50.80 -3.38
CA LYS A 38 -31.06 -49.34 -3.53
C LYS A 38 -31.91 -48.68 -2.44
N LEU A 39 -33.01 -49.32 -2.03
CA LEU A 39 -33.83 -48.89 -0.90
C LEU A 39 -33.05 -48.90 0.42
N SER A 40 -32.34 -50.00 0.73
CA SER A 40 -31.58 -50.08 1.98
C SER A 40 -30.45 -49.05 2.02
N GLU A 41 -29.75 -48.83 0.90
CA GLU A 41 -28.75 -47.77 0.76
C GLU A 41 -29.35 -46.38 1.00
N PHE A 42 -30.51 -46.11 0.40
CA PHE A 42 -31.21 -44.84 0.61
C PHE A 42 -31.58 -44.62 2.09
N PHE A 43 -32.17 -45.61 2.76
CA PHE A 43 -32.52 -45.47 4.18
C PHE A 43 -31.30 -45.31 5.08
N VAL A 44 -30.19 -46.00 4.78
CA VAL A 44 -28.93 -45.84 5.52
C VAL A 44 -28.36 -44.43 5.33
N GLN A 45 -28.37 -43.90 4.10
CA GLN A 45 -27.93 -42.53 3.81
C GLN A 45 -28.78 -41.49 4.55
N GLN A 46 -30.11 -41.64 4.52
CA GLN A 46 -31.03 -40.74 5.21
C GLN A 46 -30.88 -40.82 6.73
N ALA A 47 -30.75 -42.02 7.30
CA ALA A 47 -30.49 -42.20 8.73
C ALA A 47 -29.19 -41.51 9.17
N ASN A 48 -28.15 -41.53 8.34
CA ASN A 48 -26.90 -40.83 8.62
C ASN A 48 -27.05 -39.30 8.60
N ILE A 49 -27.89 -38.75 7.71
CA ILE A 49 -28.21 -37.32 7.68
C ILE A 49 -28.95 -36.92 8.97
N PHE A 50 -29.97 -37.66 9.38
CA PHE A 50 -30.69 -37.39 10.62
C PHE A 50 -29.82 -37.56 11.88
N ARG A 51 -28.87 -38.50 11.88
CA ARG A 51 -27.88 -38.63 12.96
C ARG A 51 -26.98 -37.40 13.06
N LYS A 52 -26.49 -36.87 11.93
CA LYS A 52 -25.71 -35.62 11.92
C LYS A 52 -26.53 -34.44 12.43
N LEU A 53 -27.80 -34.36 12.02
CA LEU A 53 -28.72 -33.33 12.46
C LEU A 53 -29.01 -33.42 13.97
N LEU A 54 -29.18 -34.63 14.51
CA LEU A 54 -29.32 -34.88 15.95
C LEU A 54 -28.10 -34.41 16.74
N ILE A 55 -26.89 -34.65 16.23
CA ILE A 55 -25.65 -34.17 16.85
C ILE A 55 -25.64 -32.64 16.86
N LEU A 56 -26.01 -31.99 15.77
CA LEU A 56 -26.10 -30.53 15.69
C LEU A 56 -27.11 -29.97 16.69
N VAL A 57 -28.30 -30.55 16.79
CA VAL A 57 -29.30 -30.13 17.79
C VAL A 57 -28.75 -30.29 19.22
N ARG A 58 -28.12 -31.42 19.54
CA ARG A 58 -27.49 -31.64 20.85
C ARG A 58 -26.34 -30.66 21.12
N TRP A 59 -25.59 -30.25 20.10
CA TRP A 59 -24.56 -29.23 20.23
C TRP A 59 -25.14 -27.86 20.55
N VAL A 60 -26.24 -27.50 19.90
CA VAL A 60 -26.95 -26.24 20.15
C VAL A 60 -27.54 -26.21 21.56
N THR A 61 -28.03 -27.33 22.09
CA THR A 61 -28.49 -27.35 23.50
C THR A 61 -27.38 -27.04 24.51
N LYS A 62 -26.10 -27.10 24.11
CA LYS A 62 -24.94 -26.71 24.93
C LYS A 62 -24.35 -25.34 24.55
N GLN A 63 -25.05 -24.58 23.72
CA GLN A 63 -24.57 -23.36 23.08
C GLN A 63 -24.14 -22.27 24.08
N ASP A 64 -24.84 -22.09 25.20
CA ASP A 64 -24.53 -21.03 26.17
C ASP A 64 -23.09 -21.13 26.67
N ARG A 65 -22.59 -22.36 26.88
CA ARG A 65 -21.19 -22.59 27.30
C ARG A 65 -20.20 -22.26 26.20
N TRP A 66 -20.56 -22.52 24.95
CA TRP A 66 -19.71 -22.20 23.80
C TRP A 66 -19.61 -20.69 23.59
N GLN A 67 -20.72 -19.96 23.72
CA GLN A 67 -20.75 -18.51 23.60
C GLN A 67 -19.86 -17.83 24.64
N ILE A 68 -19.89 -18.30 25.89
CA ILE A 68 -19.00 -17.79 26.94
C ILE A 68 -17.53 -18.01 26.57
N CYS A 69 -17.16 -19.20 26.07
CA CYS A 69 -15.80 -19.47 25.62
C CYS A 69 -15.40 -18.63 24.39
N GLU A 70 -16.33 -18.41 23.46
CA GLU A 70 -16.12 -17.60 22.26
C GLU A 70 -15.90 -16.13 22.62
N ASP A 71 -16.69 -15.59 23.55
CA ASP A 71 -16.55 -14.21 24.01
C ASP A 71 -15.28 -14.02 24.84
N ALA A 72 -14.92 -14.98 25.69
CA ALA A 72 -13.63 -14.98 26.37
C ALA A 72 -12.46 -15.00 25.37
N LEU A 73 -12.54 -15.82 24.31
CA LEU A 73 -11.54 -15.87 23.26
C LEU A 73 -11.45 -14.54 22.49
N LYS A 74 -12.59 -13.90 22.19
CA LYS A 74 -12.63 -12.56 21.56
C LYS A 74 -11.92 -11.52 22.43
N GLN A 75 -12.20 -11.52 23.74
CA GLN A 75 -11.54 -10.60 24.68
C GLN A 75 -10.02 -10.84 24.74
N ILE A 76 -9.57 -12.09 24.83
CA ILE A 76 -8.14 -12.42 24.83
C ILE A 76 -7.47 -11.95 23.53
N ASN A 77 -8.13 -12.15 22.38
CA ASN A 77 -7.60 -11.71 21.09
C ASN A 77 -7.55 -10.18 20.97
N GLN A 78 -8.53 -9.46 21.52
CA GLN A 78 -8.50 -8.01 21.60
C GLN A 78 -7.33 -7.53 22.47
N GLN A 79 -7.13 -8.13 23.64
CA GLN A 79 -5.99 -7.81 24.51
C GLN A 79 -4.66 -8.08 23.80
N LYS A 80 -4.53 -9.22 23.10
CA LYS A 80 -3.34 -9.54 22.31
C LYS A 80 -3.07 -8.46 21.26
N ARG A 81 -4.09 -8.00 20.54
CA ARG A 81 -3.95 -6.92 19.53
C ARG A 81 -3.47 -5.61 20.15
N LEU A 82 -4.03 -5.24 21.30
CA LEU A 82 -3.61 -4.04 22.03
C LEU A 82 -2.14 -4.15 22.44
N VAL A 83 -1.73 -5.28 23.03
CA VAL A 83 -0.33 -5.52 23.41
C VAL A 83 0.61 -5.45 22.22
N THR A 84 0.23 -6.02 21.06
CA THR A 84 1.04 -5.95 19.85
C THR A 84 1.10 -4.54 19.25
N SER A 85 0.11 -3.68 19.49
CA SER A 85 0.07 -2.32 18.96
C SER A 85 0.84 -1.28 19.80
N ILE A 86 1.12 -1.60 21.07
CA ILE A 86 1.86 -0.71 21.98
C ILE A 86 3.27 -0.40 21.44
N PRO A 87 4.09 -1.38 21.02
CA PRO A 87 5.41 -1.11 20.44
C PRO A 87 5.37 -0.16 19.25
N ASP A 88 4.40 -0.30 18.35
CA ASP A 88 4.25 0.58 17.20
C ASP A 88 3.96 2.01 17.65
N SER A 89 3.01 2.18 18.58
CA SER A 89 2.69 3.51 19.13
C SER A 89 3.88 4.17 19.83
N LEU A 90 4.66 3.39 20.60
CA LEU A 90 5.87 3.86 21.26
C LEU A 90 6.95 4.26 20.24
N TYR A 91 7.09 3.49 19.15
CA TYR A 91 7.99 3.83 18.06
C TYR A 91 7.62 5.16 17.40
N PHE A 92 6.34 5.38 17.10
CA PHE A 92 5.86 6.65 16.55
C PHE A 92 6.13 7.83 17.50
N ILE A 93 5.87 7.65 18.80
CA ILE A 93 6.16 8.68 19.81
C ILE A 93 7.66 8.98 19.85
N HIS A 94 8.52 7.95 19.92
CA HIS A 94 9.97 8.12 19.92
C HIS A 94 10.46 8.85 18.66
N GLN A 95 9.97 8.46 17.48
CA GLN A 95 10.33 9.13 16.23
C GLN A 95 9.91 10.60 16.21
N SER A 96 8.72 10.91 16.72
CA SER A 96 8.24 12.29 16.84
C SER A 96 9.12 13.11 17.80
N GLN A 97 9.52 12.52 18.94
CA GLN A 97 10.41 13.16 19.91
C GLN A 97 11.78 13.46 19.30
N VAL A 98 12.37 12.52 18.56
CA VAL A 98 13.65 12.74 17.88
C VAL A 98 13.55 13.89 16.88
N LYS A 99 12.46 14.00 16.11
CA LYS A 99 12.25 15.11 15.17
C LYS A 99 12.09 16.47 15.86
N THR A 100 11.49 16.51 17.05
CA THR A 100 11.31 17.76 17.81
C THR A 100 12.57 18.21 18.54
N ARG A 101 13.55 17.33 18.74
CA ARG A 101 14.83 17.71 19.33
C ARG A 101 15.61 18.55 18.34
N LEU A 102 15.88 19.79 18.71
CA LEU A 102 16.84 20.62 17.99
C LEU A 102 18.21 19.93 18.02
N PRO A 103 18.89 19.76 16.87
CA PRO A 103 20.25 19.25 16.86
C PRO A 103 21.14 20.19 17.70
N PRO A 104 22.12 19.65 18.43
CA PRO A 104 23.03 20.47 19.23
C PRO A 104 23.75 21.46 18.32
N PHE A 105 23.74 22.74 18.69
CA PHE A 105 24.47 23.78 17.97
C PHE A 105 25.96 23.48 18.03
N ASN A 106 26.55 23.16 16.87
CA ASN A 106 27.98 22.91 16.77
C ASN A 106 28.72 24.23 16.49
N ILE A 107 29.08 24.92 17.57
CA ILE A 107 29.79 26.20 17.55
C ILE A 107 31.14 26.09 16.82
N GLN A 108 31.82 24.95 16.93
CA GLN A 108 33.10 24.72 16.27
C GLN A 108 32.95 24.62 14.75
N LEU A 109 31.91 23.95 14.25
CA LEU A 109 31.57 23.96 12.82
C LEU A 109 31.22 25.37 12.36
N SER A 110 30.38 26.11 13.10
CA SER A 110 30.02 27.48 12.76
C SER A 110 31.25 28.40 12.69
N ALA A 111 32.17 28.30 13.65
CA ALA A 111 33.44 29.07 13.65
C ALA A 111 34.35 28.67 12.48
N SER A 112 34.40 27.38 12.14
CA SER A 112 35.20 26.87 11.02
C SER A 112 34.68 27.34 9.67
N ILE A 113 33.35 27.35 9.49
CA ILE A 113 32.70 27.89 8.29
C ILE A 113 32.95 29.39 8.15
N LEU A 114 32.87 30.13 9.27
CA LEU A 114 33.12 31.57 9.27
C LEU A 114 34.58 31.92 8.96
N GLY A 115 35.53 31.16 9.53
CA GLY A 115 36.96 31.39 9.36
C GLY A 115 37.54 30.88 8.04
N SER A 116 37.04 29.75 7.52
CA SER A 116 37.53 29.16 6.26
C SER A 116 36.68 29.52 5.04
N GLN A 117 35.52 30.14 5.24
CA GLN A 117 34.48 30.35 4.22
C GLN A 117 34.05 29.08 3.47
N GLN A 118 34.40 27.89 3.98
CA GLN A 118 34.10 26.61 3.36
C GLN A 118 33.28 25.74 4.31
N TYR A 119 32.15 25.24 3.81
CA TYR A 119 31.35 24.27 4.52
C TYR A 119 31.92 22.86 4.27
N PRO A 120 32.28 22.09 5.32
CA PRO A 120 32.98 20.81 5.13
C PRO A 120 32.11 19.73 4.46
N PHE A 121 30.78 19.82 4.59
CA PHE A 121 29.82 18.88 4.00
C PHE A 121 29.16 19.41 2.73
N ILE A 122 29.88 20.18 1.91
CA ILE A 122 29.42 20.52 0.55
C ILE A 122 29.43 19.22 -0.27
N PRO A 123 28.29 18.80 -0.85
CA PRO A 123 28.26 17.67 -1.77
C PRO A 123 29.30 17.87 -2.88
N SER A 124 30.03 16.81 -3.24
CA SER A 124 31.12 16.86 -4.22
C SER A 124 30.73 17.54 -5.56
N ILE A 125 29.45 17.46 -5.93
CA ILE A 125 28.87 18.12 -7.12
C ILE A 125 28.95 19.65 -7.04
N VAL A 126 28.77 20.25 -5.85
CA VAL A 126 28.79 21.70 -5.64
C VAL A 126 30.22 22.22 -5.43
N LYS A 127 31.11 21.38 -4.88
CA LYS A 127 32.55 21.69 -4.73
C LYS A 127 33.22 22.03 -6.07
N ASN A 128 32.80 21.36 -7.15
CA ASN A 128 33.35 21.58 -8.49
C ASN A 128 32.89 22.90 -9.13
N ILE A 129 31.77 23.47 -8.67
CA ILE A 129 31.23 24.75 -9.18
C ILE A 129 31.82 25.93 -8.38
N GLY A 130 32.08 25.75 -7.09
CA GLY A 130 32.67 26.79 -6.23
C GLY A 130 34.19 26.95 -6.36
N GLN A 131 34.91 25.97 -6.89
CA GLN A 131 36.37 26.06 -7.10
C GLN A 131 36.78 26.85 -8.34
N THR A 132 35.85 27.23 -9.23
CA THR A 132 36.13 28.07 -10.41
C THR A 132 35.94 29.57 -10.16
N LEU A 133 35.59 29.98 -8.93
CA LEU A 133 35.61 31.39 -8.52
C LEU A 133 36.58 31.60 -7.35
N PRO A 134 37.91 31.48 -7.56
CA PRO A 134 38.84 32.20 -6.72
C PRO A 134 38.74 33.68 -7.08
N GLY A 135 38.68 34.52 -6.04
CA GLY A 135 38.76 35.97 -6.18
C GLY A 135 39.85 36.42 -7.16
N SER A 136 39.45 37.31 -8.06
CA SER A 136 40.28 38.12 -8.96
C SER A 136 41.42 37.37 -9.66
N VAL A 137 41.08 36.51 -10.62
CA VAL A 137 42.03 36.22 -11.71
C VAL A 137 42.20 37.53 -12.48
N LYS A 138 43.34 38.23 -12.28
CA LYS A 138 43.75 39.34 -13.15
C LYS A 138 44.07 38.74 -14.52
N LEU A 139 43.05 38.59 -15.36
CA LEU A 139 43.20 38.19 -16.75
C LEU A 139 44.17 39.18 -17.43
N ASN A 140 45.22 38.66 -18.05
CA ASN A 140 46.16 39.50 -18.78
C ASN A 140 45.43 40.10 -20.00
N LYS A 141 45.76 41.34 -20.40
CA LYS A 141 45.03 42.04 -21.49
C LYS A 141 44.96 41.22 -22.78
N LYS A 142 45.97 40.40 -23.05
CA LYS A 142 46.01 39.53 -24.23
C LYS A 142 45.02 38.38 -24.16
N GLU A 143 44.84 37.77 -22.99
CA GLU A 143 43.92 36.63 -22.77
C GLU A 143 42.46 37.07 -22.80
N SER A 144 42.18 38.27 -22.27
CA SER A 144 40.85 38.87 -22.33
C SER A 144 40.45 39.26 -23.75
N ILE A 145 41.38 39.81 -24.54
CA ILE A 145 41.14 40.08 -25.98
C ILE A 145 40.91 38.78 -26.75
N GLN A 146 41.65 37.72 -26.42
CA GLN A 146 41.51 36.42 -27.08
C GLN A 146 40.15 35.77 -26.79
N LEU A 147 39.65 35.90 -25.57
CA LEU A 147 38.31 35.43 -25.18
C LEU A 147 37.19 36.25 -25.83
N VAL A 148 37.36 37.56 -25.97
CA VAL A 148 36.40 38.41 -26.69
C VAL A 148 36.35 38.04 -28.17
N LEU A 149 37.50 37.81 -28.82
CA LEU A 149 37.55 37.35 -30.21
C LEU A 149 36.93 35.97 -30.40
N LEU A 150 37.07 35.07 -29.41
CA LEU A 150 36.45 33.75 -29.43
C LEU A 150 34.93 33.86 -29.29
N ALA A 151 34.45 34.70 -28.37
CA ALA A 151 33.03 34.98 -28.19
C ALA A 151 32.42 35.69 -29.42
N GLU A 152 33.13 36.62 -30.06
CA GLU A 152 32.68 37.27 -31.30
C GLU A 152 32.61 36.29 -32.47
N ASN A 153 33.54 35.34 -32.55
CA ASN A 153 33.49 34.27 -33.56
C ASN A 153 32.33 33.31 -33.31
N GLU A 154 32.04 32.94 -32.07
CA GLU A 154 30.86 32.12 -31.72
C GLU A 154 29.53 32.87 -31.93
N LEU A 155 29.51 34.18 -31.66
CA LEU A 155 28.36 35.02 -31.97
C LEU A 155 28.15 35.14 -33.48
N ARG A 156 29.20 35.27 -34.28
CA ARG A 156 29.10 35.29 -35.75
C ARG A 156 28.64 33.96 -36.32
N THR A 157 29.11 32.83 -35.79
CA THR A 157 28.66 31.51 -36.25
C THR A 157 27.22 31.23 -35.84
N SER A 158 26.79 31.65 -34.65
CA SER A 158 25.39 31.50 -34.22
C SER A 158 24.43 32.49 -34.91
N LEU A 159 24.84 33.74 -35.15
CA LEU A 159 24.06 34.74 -35.91
C LEU A 159 24.00 34.44 -37.42
N GLY A 160 24.97 33.72 -37.98
CA GLY A 160 24.89 33.21 -39.37
C GLY A 160 23.85 32.10 -39.55
N VAL A 161 23.42 31.45 -38.46
CA VAL A 161 22.42 30.37 -38.43
C VAL A 161 21.07 30.87 -37.89
N CYS A 162 21.02 32.03 -37.22
CA CYS A 162 19.79 32.65 -36.75
C CYS A 162 19.27 33.67 -37.77
N GLU A 163 18.03 33.54 -38.23
CA GLU A 163 17.35 34.60 -39.00
C GLU A 163 17.29 35.88 -38.15
N VAL A 164 18.08 36.90 -38.53
CA VAL A 164 18.02 38.21 -37.88
C VAL A 164 16.63 38.81 -38.16
N PRO A 165 15.80 39.05 -37.14
CA PRO A 165 14.47 39.60 -37.35
C PRO A 165 14.58 40.99 -37.97
N LYS A 166 13.97 41.18 -39.15
CA LYS A 166 13.86 42.49 -39.80
C LYS A 166 13.17 43.45 -38.82
N CYS A 167 13.85 44.52 -38.42
CA CYS A 167 13.27 45.57 -37.58
C CYS A 167 12.08 46.22 -38.32
N ALA A 168 10.88 45.70 -38.08
CA ALA A 168 9.64 46.34 -38.49
C ALA A 168 9.27 47.39 -37.44
N GLY A 169 9.40 48.67 -37.82
CA GLY A 169 8.60 49.76 -37.25
C GLY A 169 9.07 50.36 -35.93
N LEU A 170 10.28 50.92 -35.87
CA LEU A 170 10.50 52.14 -35.06
C LEU A 170 10.27 53.33 -35.99
N GLN A 171 9.02 53.77 -36.10
CA GLN A 171 8.71 55.12 -36.54
C GLN A 171 9.25 56.07 -35.46
N VAL A 172 10.47 56.54 -35.64
CA VAL A 172 10.93 57.75 -34.96
C VAL A 172 10.40 58.90 -35.80
N GLU A 173 9.24 59.44 -35.43
CA GLU A 173 8.80 60.76 -35.88
C GLU A 173 9.87 61.77 -35.43
N ILE A 174 10.68 62.23 -36.38
CA ILE A 174 11.46 63.44 -36.21
C ILE A 174 10.51 64.60 -36.53
N LYS A 175 9.90 65.19 -35.49
CA LYS A 175 9.38 66.57 -35.61
C LYS A 175 10.59 67.50 -35.75
N MET A 176 10.57 68.30 -36.82
CA MET A 176 11.50 69.41 -37.08
C MET A 176 11.62 70.36 -35.89
#